data_AF-A0A7C3H6U1-F1
#
_entry.id   AF-A0A7C3H6U1-F1
#
_cell.length_a   1.000
_cell.length_b   1.000
_cell.length_c   1.000
_cell.angle_alpha   90.00
_cell.angle_beta   90.00
_cell.angle_gamma   90.00
#
_symmetry.space_group_name_H-M   'P 1'
#
loop_
_entity.id
_entity.type
_entity.pdbx_description
1 polymer ?
#
loop_
_entity_poly.entity_id
_entity_poly.type
_entity_poly.pdbx_seq_one_letter_code
_entity_poly.pdbx_strand_id
1 'polypeptide(L)'
;MKKIFVFALFGVLAVTIAACGGQTPTPTPTPQPEPTAEPVEEPTAVPEEPTEEPAAADETPAEPIIGVAPVDSAKVTFENEQWAVAVEGNLPDGCTEIGEISQSVEGSVIKVEVSTTRPADMMCTQAIVPFSETVVLETADMPNGEYTVEVNGVAAAEPVVLGEEHMPEAAADITGIVWQWTEFQDTAGENNITVDNPENYTVTFLPDNQVSIQADCNQVGGSYTLDGSSLTIQLGPSTMAFCGEESLDQQFLEKLGFVATYVMDGDNLVMNLQADA
;
A
#
# COMPACT_ATOMS: atom_id res chain seq x y z
N MET A 1 29.68 -20.18 2.59
CA MET A 1 29.41 -21.06 1.43
C MET A 1 29.23 -20.15 0.21
N LYS A 2 29.67 -20.56 -0.99
CA LYS A 2 29.48 -19.75 -2.19
C LYS A 2 27.99 -19.77 -2.53
N LYS A 3 27.34 -18.59 -2.59
CA LYS A 3 25.94 -18.46 -2.98
C LYS A 3 25.89 -18.18 -4.48
N ILE A 4 25.21 -19.05 -5.22
CA ILE A 4 25.23 -19.06 -6.68
C ILE A 4 23.85 -18.75 -7.23
N PHE A 5 23.81 -18.29 -8.48
CA PHE A 5 22.58 -18.15 -9.20
C PHE A 5 22.67 -18.60 -10.66
N VAL A 6 21.49 -18.88 -11.21
CA VAL A 6 21.27 -19.31 -12.59
C VAL A 6 20.20 -18.43 -13.23
N PHE A 7 20.42 -18.01 -14.48
CA PHE A 7 19.35 -17.44 -15.28
C PHE A 7 18.60 -18.54 -16.02
N ALA A 8 17.27 -18.49 -16.03
CA ALA A 8 16.43 -19.43 -16.78
C ALA A 8 15.44 -18.66 -17.67
N LEU A 9 15.39 -19.00 -18.96
CA LEU A 9 14.37 -18.46 -19.85
C LEU A 9 13.13 -19.36 -19.79
N PHE A 10 12.00 -18.84 -19.31
CA PHE A 10 10.72 -19.55 -19.30
C PHE A 10 9.84 -19.10 -20.47
N GLY A 11 9.41 -20.06 -21.29
CA GLY A 11 8.43 -19.80 -22.34
C GLY A 11 7.10 -19.38 -21.74
N VAL A 12 6.62 -18.18 -22.10
CA VAL A 12 5.34 -17.66 -21.63
C VAL A 12 4.22 -18.60 -22.09
N LEU A 13 3.58 -19.30 -21.14
CA LEU A 13 2.32 -19.97 -21.40
C LEU A 13 1.27 -18.86 -21.55
N ALA A 14 0.95 -18.48 -22.79
CA ALA A 14 -0.07 -17.49 -23.09
C ALA A 14 -1.42 -17.97 -22.55
N VAL A 15 -1.78 -17.55 -21.34
CA VAL A 15 -3.13 -17.71 -20.80
C VAL A 15 -4.00 -16.70 -21.55
N THR A 16 -4.64 -17.15 -22.62
CA THR A 16 -5.65 -16.36 -23.34
C THR A 16 -6.86 -16.20 -22.43
N ILE A 17 -6.89 -15.12 -21.66
CA ILE A 17 -8.08 -14.71 -20.91
C ILE A 17 -9.09 -14.22 -21.96
N ALA A 18 -10.04 -15.09 -22.32
CA ALA A 18 -11.23 -14.71 -23.06
C ALA A 18 -12.11 -13.83 -22.15
N ALA A 19 -11.88 -12.51 -22.21
CA ALA A 19 -12.74 -11.53 -21.58
C ALA A 19 -14.03 -11.37 -22.42
N CYS A 20 -15.08 -12.11 -22.03
CA CYS A 20 -16.45 -11.77 -22.40
C CYS A 20 -17.17 -11.24 -21.17
N GLY A 21 -17.56 -9.97 -21.21
CA GLY A 21 -18.38 -9.33 -20.19
C GLY A 21 -18.69 -7.89 -20.58
N GLY A 22 -19.73 -7.70 -21.39
CA GLY A 22 -20.18 -6.37 -21.83
C GLY A 22 -20.67 -5.53 -20.65
N GLN A 23 -20.08 -4.35 -20.48
CA GLN A 23 -20.63 -3.32 -19.61
C GLN A 23 -21.78 -2.63 -20.35
N THR A 24 -22.97 -2.75 -19.79
CA THR A 24 -24.15 -1.98 -20.21
C THR A 24 -23.93 -0.52 -19.80
N PRO A 25 -24.11 0.48 -20.69
CA PRO A 25 -23.98 1.87 -20.30
C PRO A 25 -25.11 2.27 -19.33
N THR A 26 -24.74 2.79 -18.17
CA THR A 26 -25.63 3.46 -17.21
C THR A 26 -26.31 4.66 -17.90
N PRO A 27 -27.64 4.83 -17.81
CA PRO A 27 -28.31 5.98 -18.40
C PRO A 27 -27.94 7.26 -17.65
N THR A 28 -27.49 8.27 -18.41
CA THR A 28 -27.28 9.65 -17.95
C THR A 28 -28.57 10.22 -17.34
N PRO A 29 -28.53 10.80 -16.13
CA PRO A 29 -29.70 11.50 -15.58
C PRO A 29 -30.03 12.72 -16.44
N THR A 30 -31.29 12.81 -16.86
CA THR A 30 -31.84 13.95 -17.59
C THR A 30 -31.98 15.13 -16.63
N PRO A 31 -31.58 16.37 -16.99
CA PRO A 31 -31.78 17.52 -16.13
C PRO A 31 -33.27 17.79 -15.94
N GLN A 32 -33.71 17.78 -14.68
CA GLN A 32 -35.05 18.18 -14.27
C GLN A 32 -35.17 19.70 -14.42
N PRO A 33 -36.23 20.23 -15.04
CA PRO A 33 -36.44 21.68 -15.14
C PRO A 33 -36.66 22.28 -13.74
N GLU A 34 -36.01 23.42 -13.51
CA GLU A 34 -36.20 24.29 -12.34
C GLU A 34 -37.69 24.65 -12.19
N PRO A 35 -38.28 24.55 -10.98
CA PRO A 35 -39.63 25.02 -10.77
C PRO A 35 -39.68 26.54 -10.94
N THR A 36 -40.50 26.97 -11.89
CA THR A 36 -40.85 28.38 -12.08
C THR A 36 -41.61 28.85 -10.85
N ALA A 37 -41.04 29.81 -10.12
CA ALA A 37 -41.69 30.47 -9.01
C ALA A 37 -42.91 31.26 -9.50
N GLU A 38 -44.09 30.94 -8.97
CA GLU A 38 -45.28 31.80 -9.11
C GLU A 38 -45.12 33.06 -8.26
N PRO A 39 -45.70 34.21 -8.65
CA PRO A 39 -45.66 35.42 -7.84
C PRO A 39 -46.55 35.22 -6.60
N VAL A 40 -45.92 35.19 -5.42
CA VAL A 40 -46.64 35.25 -4.14
C VAL A 40 -47.06 36.70 -3.92
N GLU A 41 -48.36 36.94 -3.81
CA GLU A 41 -48.91 38.27 -3.48
C GLU A 41 -48.50 38.69 -2.05
N GLU A 42 -48.17 39.97 -1.94
CA GLU A 42 -47.70 40.65 -0.74
C GLU A 42 -48.82 40.72 0.32
N PRO A 43 -48.65 40.13 1.52
CA PRO A 43 -49.65 40.27 2.56
C PRO A 43 -49.59 41.68 3.16
N THR A 44 -50.72 42.40 3.06
CA THR A 44 -50.94 43.68 3.74
C THR A 44 -50.72 43.56 5.24
N ALA A 45 -49.86 44.43 5.76
CA ALA A 45 -49.51 44.53 7.17
C ALA A 45 -50.74 44.75 8.06
N VAL A 46 -50.90 43.86 9.05
CA VAL A 46 -51.77 44.05 10.21
C VAL A 46 -50.95 44.81 11.27
N PRO A 47 -51.51 45.79 11.99
CA PRO A 47 -50.77 46.52 13.02
C PRO A 47 -50.40 45.58 14.19
N GLU A 48 -49.10 45.53 14.51
CA GLU A 48 -48.57 44.80 15.65
C GLU A 48 -49.04 45.42 16.98
N GLU A 49 -49.75 44.65 17.80
CA GLU A 49 -49.82 44.90 19.24
C GLU A 49 -48.44 44.62 19.85
N PRO A 50 -48.00 45.39 20.87
CA PRO A 50 -46.71 45.15 21.51
C PRO A 50 -46.80 43.85 22.30
N THR A 51 -46.33 42.77 21.68
CA THR A 51 -46.06 41.52 22.39
C THR A 51 -44.79 41.75 23.17
N GLU A 52 -44.87 41.74 24.50
CA GLU A 52 -43.69 41.67 25.35
C GLU A 52 -42.92 40.40 24.98
N GLU A 53 -41.76 40.60 24.35
CA GLU A 53 -40.76 39.56 24.12
C GLU A 53 -40.40 38.98 25.49
N PRO A 54 -40.68 37.69 25.77
CA PRO A 54 -40.15 37.07 26.98
C PRO A 54 -38.64 37.12 26.84
N ALA A 55 -37.97 37.73 27.82
CA ALA A 55 -36.52 37.77 27.89
C ALA A 55 -35.96 36.39 27.53
N ALA A 56 -35.09 36.34 26.52
CA ALA A 56 -34.37 35.14 26.14
C ALA A 56 -33.85 34.49 27.43
N ALA A 57 -34.41 33.32 27.75
CA ALA A 57 -33.90 32.53 28.83
C ALA A 57 -32.43 32.25 28.49
N ASP A 58 -31.56 32.54 29.46
CA ASP A 58 -30.15 32.17 29.45
C ASP A 58 -30.09 30.64 29.56
N GLU A 59 -30.48 29.95 28.49
CA GLU A 59 -30.41 28.50 28.39
C GLU A 59 -28.97 28.18 27.98
N THR A 60 -28.13 27.91 28.98
CA THR A 60 -26.82 27.30 28.75
C THR A 60 -27.05 26.05 27.88
N PRO A 61 -26.46 25.95 26.68
CA PRO A 61 -26.62 24.79 25.83
C PRO A 61 -26.26 23.52 26.61
N ALA A 62 -27.07 22.47 26.45
CA ALA A 62 -26.79 21.19 27.10
C ALA A 62 -25.45 20.65 26.58
N GLU A 63 -24.60 20.17 27.50
CA GLU A 63 -23.32 19.59 27.12
C GLU A 63 -23.54 18.35 26.24
N PRO A 64 -22.74 18.18 25.16
CA PRO A 64 -22.88 17.03 24.30
C PRO A 64 -22.49 15.74 25.03
N ILE A 65 -23.17 14.66 24.67
CA ILE A 65 -22.87 13.32 25.18
C ILE A 65 -21.69 12.78 24.38
N ILE A 66 -20.61 12.45 25.07
CA ILE A 66 -19.43 11.81 24.49
C ILE A 66 -19.53 10.29 24.67
N GLY A 67 -19.32 9.54 23.59
CA GLY A 67 -19.35 8.09 23.57
C GLY A 67 -18.17 7.49 22.81
N VAL A 68 -18.19 6.17 22.64
CA VAL A 68 -17.20 5.41 21.85
C VAL A 68 -17.86 4.94 20.57
N ALA A 69 -17.20 5.14 19.42
CA ALA A 69 -17.73 4.71 18.13
C ALA A 69 -17.81 3.17 18.04
N PRO A 70 -18.95 2.58 17.64
CA PRO A 70 -19.04 1.15 17.37
C PRO A 70 -18.29 0.80 16.08
N VAL A 71 -17.16 0.10 16.22
CA VAL A 71 -16.30 -0.32 15.10
C VAL A 71 -16.67 -1.74 14.69
N ASP A 72 -16.84 -1.96 13.39
CA ASP A 72 -17.08 -3.29 12.80
C ASP A 72 -15.78 -3.88 12.23
N SER A 73 -14.93 -3.05 11.62
CA SER A 73 -13.65 -3.50 11.08
C SER A 73 -12.57 -2.43 11.14
N ALA A 74 -11.32 -2.90 11.23
CA ALA A 74 -10.11 -2.09 11.17
C ALA A 74 -9.15 -2.76 10.18
N LYS A 75 -8.75 -2.05 9.13
CA LYS A 75 -7.82 -2.53 8.11
C LYS A 75 -6.60 -1.62 8.05
N VAL A 76 -5.43 -2.18 8.32
CA VAL A 76 -4.16 -1.47 8.20
C VAL A 76 -3.76 -1.38 6.73
N THR A 77 -3.19 -0.24 6.34
CA THR A 77 -2.62 0.02 5.01
C THR A 77 -1.33 0.81 5.16
N PHE A 78 -0.40 0.60 4.23
CA PHE A 78 0.83 1.39 4.13
C PHE A 78 0.86 2.09 2.77
N GLU A 79 0.74 3.42 2.77
CA GLU A 79 0.73 4.25 1.57
C GLU A 79 1.54 5.52 1.80
N ASN A 80 2.26 5.98 0.77
CA ASN A 80 3.07 7.20 0.83
C ASN A 80 4.03 7.24 2.05
N GLU A 81 4.65 6.10 2.37
CA GLU A 81 5.59 5.96 3.50
C GLU A 81 4.95 6.18 4.89
N GLN A 82 3.62 6.10 4.97
CA GLN A 82 2.86 6.27 6.21
C GLN A 82 1.93 5.09 6.45
N TRP A 83 1.86 4.66 7.70
CA TRP A 83 0.86 3.71 8.14
C TRP A 83 -0.47 4.41 8.37
N ALA A 84 -1.54 3.76 7.95
CA ALA A 84 -2.90 4.17 8.24
C ALA A 84 -3.76 2.97 8.61
N VAL A 85 -4.85 3.22 9.32
CA VAL A 85 -5.91 2.25 9.57
C VAL A 85 -7.23 2.82 9.04
N ALA A 86 -7.84 2.10 8.10
CA ALA A 86 -9.21 2.34 7.67
C ALA A 86 -10.17 1.68 8.67
N VAL A 87 -11.05 2.49 9.26
CA VAL A 87 -12.00 2.11 10.29
C VAL A 87 -13.41 2.22 9.73
N GLU A 88 -14.15 1.14 9.76
CA GLU A 88 -15.55 1.09 9.33
C GLU A 88 -16.43 0.67 10.50
N GLY A 89 -17.62 1.27 10.59
CA GLY A 89 -18.56 0.96 11.65
C GLY A 89 -19.91 1.62 11.46
N ASN A 90 -20.71 1.62 12.53
CA ASN A 90 -22.11 2.03 12.48
C ASN A 90 -22.49 2.85 13.74
N LEU A 91 -22.88 4.10 13.53
CA LEU A 91 -23.40 5.00 14.57
C LEU A 91 -24.86 4.64 14.90
N PRO A 92 -25.27 4.79 16.18
CA PRO A 92 -26.55 4.27 16.66
C PRO A 92 -27.78 5.11 16.24
N ASP A 93 -27.57 6.37 15.87
CA ASP A 93 -28.63 7.31 15.51
C ASP A 93 -28.16 8.37 14.51
N GLY A 94 -29.10 9.14 13.97
CA GLY A 94 -28.82 10.17 12.96
C GLY A 94 -28.25 11.50 13.47
N CYS A 95 -27.98 11.65 14.77
CA CYS A 95 -27.31 12.85 15.31
C CYS A 95 -25.90 12.59 15.80
N THR A 96 -25.56 11.33 16.07
CA THR A 96 -24.25 10.97 16.57
C THR A 96 -23.25 11.18 15.43
N GLU A 97 -22.16 11.88 15.72
CA GLU A 97 -21.06 12.11 14.78
C GLU A 97 -19.74 11.58 15.37
N ILE A 98 -18.76 11.33 14.51
CA ILE A 98 -17.41 11.01 14.95
C ILE A 98 -16.80 12.21 15.67
N GLY A 99 -16.22 11.95 16.83
CA GLY A 99 -15.58 12.96 17.67
C GLY A 99 -14.07 12.98 17.50
N GLU A 100 -13.37 13.24 18.60
CA GLU A 100 -11.92 13.15 18.66
C GLU A 100 -11.44 11.71 18.42
N ILE A 101 -10.37 11.60 17.65
CA ILE A 101 -9.62 10.36 17.43
C ILE A 101 -8.27 10.54 18.11
N SER A 102 -7.92 9.63 19.00
CA SER A 102 -6.64 9.67 19.71
C SER A 102 -5.90 8.34 19.60
N GLN A 103 -4.58 8.40 19.70
CA GLN A 103 -3.72 7.24 19.66
C GLN A 103 -2.94 7.11 20.98
N SER A 104 -2.79 5.88 21.45
CA SER A 104 -1.86 5.54 22.52
C SER A 104 -1.13 4.24 22.20
N VAL A 105 0.00 4.01 22.87
CA VAL A 105 0.81 2.79 22.68
C VAL A 105 0.98 2.09 24.02
N GLU A 106 0.55 0.83 24.09
CA GLU A 106 0.70 -0.04 25.25
C GLU A 106 1.53 -1.27 24.86
N GLY A 107 2.84 -1.21 25.12
CA GLY A 107 3.75 -2.28 24.72
C GLY A 107 3.82 -2.41 23.19
N SER A 108 3.35 -3.54 22.65
CA SER A 108 3.28 -3.83 21.21
C SER A 108 1.87 -3.63 20.63
N VAL A 109 1.02 -2.84 21.29
CA VAL A 109 -0.35 -2.54 20.82
C VAL A 109 -0.50 -1.04 20.61
N ILE A 110 -0.83 -0.64 19.38
CA ILE A 110 -1.27 0.70 19.03
C ILE A 110 -2.78 0.75 19.25
N LYS A 111 -3.22 1.48 20.26
CA LYS A 111 -4.65 1.68 20.53
C LYS A 111 -5.11 2.98 19.90
N VAL A 112 -6.14 2.89 19.07
CA VAL A 112 -6.83 4.03 18.48
C VAL A 112 -8.20 4.13 19.14
N GLU A 113 -8.44 5.25 19.81
CA GLU A 113 -9.73 5.54 20.43
C GLU A 113 -10.50 6.52 19.53
N VAL A 114 -11.59 6.04 18.95
CA VAL A 114 -12.51 6.85 18.14
C VAL A 114 -13.72 7.20 19.00
N SER A 115 -13.81 8.46 19.43
CA SER A 115 -14.95 8.94 20.21
C SER A 115 -16.12 9.32 19.29
N THR A 116 -17.29 9.52 19.89
CA THR A 116 -18.48 10.06 19.23
C THR A 116 -19.03 11.22 20.03
N THR A 117 -19.68 12.16 19.34
CA THR A 117 -20.36 13.30 19.97
C THR A 117 -21.82 13.27 19.57
N ARG A 118 -22.71 13.44 20.55
CA ARG A 118 -24.16 13.51 20.32
C ARG A 118 -24.78 14.67 21.08
N PRO A 119 -25.58 15.56 20.45
CA PRO A 119 -26.30 16.61 21.15
C PRO A 119 -27.29 16.02 22.17
N ALA A 120 -27.30 16.56 23.39
CA ALA A 120 -28.12 16.06 24.50
C ALA A 120 -29.57 16.56 24.44
N ASP A 121 -29.79 17.72 23.85
CA ASP A 121 -31.06 18.45 23.74
C ASP A 121 -31.84 18.14 22.45
N MET A 122 -31.23 17.40 21.52
CA MET A 122 -31.85 17.05 20.24
C MET A 122 -32.55 15.69 20.28
N MET A 123 -33.73 15.62 19.65
CA MET A 123 -34.40 14.36 19.35
C MET A 123 -33.85 13.76 18.06
N CYS A 124 -33.24 12.58 18.18
CA CYS A 124 -32.52 11.92 17.09
C CYS A 124 -33.32 10.77 16.48
N THR A 125 -33.09 10.50 15.20
CA THR A 125 -33.70 9.38 14.49
C THR A 125 -33.02 8.07 14.91
N GLN A 126 -33.79 7.01 15.12
CA GLN A 126 -33.23 5.69 15.47
C GLN A 126 -32.75 4.92 14.22
N ALA A 127 -32.05 5.62 13.32
CA ALA A 127 -31.50 5.05 12.11
C ALA A 127 -29.99 4.83 12.30
N ILE A 128 -29.52 3.64 11.96
CA ILE A 128 -28.09 3.33 11.95
C ILE A 128 -27.43 4.10 10.80
N VAL A 129 -26.34 4.79 11.11
CA VAL A 129 -25.56 5.56 10.11
C VAL A 129 -24.17 4.95 9.98
N PRO A 130 -23.79 4.39 8.82
CA PRO A 130 -22.45 3.86 8.61
C PRO A 130 -21.42 4.99 8.55
N PHE A 131 -20.22 4.74 9.05
CA PHE A 131 -19.08 5.64 8.91
C PHE A 131 -17.85 4.89 8.38
N SER A 132 -16.96 5.63 7.73
CA SER A 132 -15.68 5.16 7.23
C SER A 132 -14.65 6.27 7.43
N GLU A 133 -13.65 6.01 8.25
CA GLU A 133 -12.59 6.97 8.56
C GLU A 133 -11.21 6.36 8.29
N THR A 134 -10.26 7.16 7.83
CA THR A 134 -8.87 6.73 7.66
C THR A 134 -8.00 7.49 8.66
N VAL A 135 -7.42 6.75 9.60
CA VAL A 135 -6.57 7.32 10.66
C VAL A 135 -5.11 7.06 10.31
N VAL A 136 -4.34 8.12 10.10
CA VAL A 136 -2.88 8.02 9.93
C VAL A 136 -2.25 7.76 11.30
N LEU A 137 -1.42 6.72 11.40
CA LEU A 137 -0.81 6.30 12.65
C LEU A 137 0.47 7.10 12.94
N GLU A 138 0.59 7.56 14.17
CA GLU A 138 1.77 8.29 14.67
C GLU A 138 2.89 7.31 15.03
N THR A 139 3.68 6.87 14.04
CA THR A 139 4.68 5.80 14.22
C THR A 139 6.14 6.27 14.27
N ALA A 140 6.41 7.57 14.07
CA ALA A 140 7.77 8.09 13.88
C ALA A 140 8.70 7.91 15.10
N ASP A 141 8.15 7.98 16.31
CA ASP A 141 8.91 7.89 17.57
C ASP A 141 8.81 6.50 18.23
N MET A 142 8.23 5.53 17.53
CA MET A 142 8.06 4.17 18.03
C MET A 142 9.29 3.31 17.71
N PRO A 143 9.71 2.42 18.63
CA PRO A 143 10.83 1.52 18.36
C PRO A 143 10.48 0.51 17.26
N ASN A 144 11.51 0.01 16.58
CA ASN A 144 11.33 -1.04 15.57
C ASN A 144 10.71 -2.29 16.20
N GLY A 145 9.77 -2.92 15.50
CA GLY A 145 9.04 -4.09 15.96
C GLY A 145 7.69 -4.26 15.28
N GLU A 146 7.00 -5.34 15.63
CA GLU A 146 5.64 -5.63 15.20
C GLU A 146 4.63 -5.10 16.23
N TYR A 147 3.59 -4.44 15.74
CA TYR A 147 2.54 -3.82 16.53
C TYR A 147 1.17 -4.26 16.06
N THR A 148 0.33 -4.71 16.99
CA THR A 148 -1.10 -4.91 16.71
C THR A 148 -1.81 -3.56 16.78
N VAL A 149 -2.66 -3.26 15.81
CA VAL A 149 -3.55 -2.10 15.87
C VAL A 149 -4.89 -2.54 16.45
N GLU A 150 -5.35 -1.85 17.49
CA GLU A 150 -6.65 -2.06 18.11
C GLU A 150 -7.46 -0.77 18.06
N VAL A 151 -8.66 -0.80 17.49
CA VAL A 151 -9.55 0.36 17.38
C VAL A 151 -10.80 0.10 18.22
N ASN A 152 -10.98 0.84 19.31
CA ASN A 152 -12.12 0.65 20.25
C ASN A 152 -12.37 -0.82 20.66
N GLY A 153 -11.31 -1.62 20.83
CA GLY A 153 -11.39 -3.04 21.18
C GLY A 153 -11.46 -4.02 20.00
N VAL A 154 -11.48 -3.54 18.76
CA VAL A 154 -11.41 -4.37 17.55
C VAL A 154 -9.97 -4.41 17.05
N ALA A 155 -9.35 -5.59 17.07
CA ALA A 155 -8.02 -5.78 16.51
C ALA A 155 -8.07 -5.80 14.98
N ALA A 156 -7.17 -5.06 14.34
CA ALA A 156 -6.94 -5.17 12.91
C ALA A 156 -6.38 -6.56 12.56
N ALA A 157 -6.72 -7.04 11.37
CA ALA A 157 -6.30 -8.37 10.92
C ALA A 157 -4.79 -8.46 10.65
N GLU A 158 -4.18 -7.35 10.24
CA GLU A 158 -2.76 -7.27 9.87
C GLU A 158 -2.03 -6.34 10.85
N PRO A 159 -0.81 -6.70 11.29
CA PRO A 159 -0.01 -5.86 12.16
C PRO A 159 0.68 -4.73 11.40
N VAL A 160 1.08 -3.70 12.15
CA VAL A 160 2.00 -2.64 11.71
C VAL A 160 3.42 -3.09 12.04
N VAL A 161 4.31 -3.10 11.05
CA VAL A 161 5.73 -3.46 11.24
C VAL A 161 6.61 -2.23 11.07
N LEU A 162 7.23 -1.77 12.15
CA LEU A 162 8.09 -0.60 12.18
C LEU A 162 9.56 -1.02 12.15
N GLY A 163 10.37 -0.36 11.33
CA GLY A 163 11.80 -0.66 11.15
C GLY A 163 12.13 -1.09 9.71
N GLU A 164 13.30 -1.70 9.53
CA GLU A 164 13.92 -1.98 8.22
C GLU A 164 13.13 -2.93 7.29
N GLU A 165 11.95 -3.41 7.66
CA GLU A 165 11.28 -4.51 6.94
C GLU A 165 9.79 -4.18 6.67
N HIS A 166 9.57 -3.25 5.75
CA HIS A 166 8.46 -3.35 4.78
C HIS A 166 8.89 -4.02 3.48
N MET A 167 10.08 -4.62 3.48
CA MET A 167 10.50 -5.50 2.41
C MET A 167 9.63 -6.77 2.51
N PRO A 168 8.97 -7.18 1.42
CA PRO A 168 8.22 -8.44 1.41
C PRO A 168 9.15 -9.55 1.91
N GLU A 169 8.65 -10.52 2.68
CA GLU A 169 9.41 -11.69 3.20
C GLU A 169 10.34 -12.30 2.13
N ALA A 170 9.88 -12.26 0.89
CA ALA A 170 10.60 -12.61 -0.34
C ALA A 170 11.98 -11.91 -0.50
N ALA A 171 12.10 -10.64 -0.13
CA ALA A 171 13.33 -9.85 -0.22
C ALA A 171 14.38 -10.23 0.82
N ALA A 172 13.99 -10.70 2.00
CA ALA A 172 14.93 -11.09 3.05
C ALA A 172 15.80 -12.29 2.61
N ASP A 173 15.26 -13.17 1.75
CA ASP A 173 15.94 -14.40 1.34
C ASP A 173 17.09 -14.18 0.34
N ILE A 174 17.11 -13.04 -0.35
CA ILE A 174 18.09 -12.75 -1.41
C ILE A 174 18.96 -11.51 -1.15
N THR A 175 18.61 -10.69 -0.16
CA THR A 175 19.30 -9.43 0.16
C THR A 175 20.50 -9.63 1.08
N GLY A 176 21.49 -8.72 0.98
CA GLY A 176 22.74 -8.79 1.75
C GLY A 176 23.67 -9.95 1.37
N ILE A 177 23.34 -10.69 0.31
CA ILE A 177 24.09 -11.85 -0.17
C ILE A 177 24.81 -11.50 -1.48
N VAL A 178 26.08 -11.90 -1.59
CA VAL A 178 26.83 -11.83 -2.84
C VAL A 178 26.54 -13.09 -3.66
N TRP A 179 25.69 -12.95 -4.67
CA TRP A 179 25.30 -14.01 -5.59
C TRP A 179 26.28 -14.09 -6.76
N GLN A 180 26.75 -15.29 -7.09
CA GLN A 180 27.69 -15.54 -8.19
C GLN A 180 27.00 -16.22 -9.38
N TRP A 181 27.10 -15.65 -10.58
CA TRP A 181 26.46 -16.19 -11.79
C TRP A 181 27.22 -17.43 -12.26
N THR A 182 26.54 -18.57 -12.35
CA THR A 182 27.16 -19.85 -12.73
C THR A 182 26.69 -20.38 -14.07
N GLU A 183 25.42 -20.13 -14.42
CA GLU A 183 24.82 -20.71 -15.61
C GLU A 183 23.69 -19.83 -16.17
N PHE A 184 23.50 -19.87 -17.48
CA PHE A 184 22.25 -19.49 -18.14
C PHE A 184 21.70 -20.69 -18.89
N GLN A 185 20.42 -20.98 -18.66
CA GLN A 185 19.67 -22.04 -19.33
C GLN A 185 18.60 -21.43 -20.23
N ASP A 186 18.73 -21.66 -21.54
CA ASP A 186 17.73 -21.30 -22.54
C ASP A 186 16.64 -22.38 -22.62
N THR A 187 15.42 -22.00 -23.02
CA THR A 187 14.28 -22.92 -23.13
C THR A 187 14.58 -24.08 -24.08
N ALA A 188 15.31 -23.84 -25.18
CA ALA A 188 15.69 -24.86 -26.16
C ALA A 188 16.99 -25.61 -25.81
N GLY A 189 17.75 -25.14 -24.82
CA GLY A 189 19.06 -25.68 -24.47
C GLY A 189 20.18 -25.40 -25.48
N GLU A 190 19.89 -24.67 -26.56
CA GLU A 190 20.84 -24.41 -27.66
C GLU A 190 21.83 -23.30 -27.32
N ASN A 191 21.42 -22.35 -26.46
CA ASN A 191 22.18 -21.15 -26.11
C ASN A 191 22.60 -21.12 -24.63
N ASN A 192 22.76 -22.30 -24.02
CA ASN A 192 23.18 -22.39 -22.62
C ASN A 192 24.61 -21.85 -22.45
N ILE A 193 24.85 -21.18 -21.32
CA ILE A 193 26.15 -20.63 -20.95
C ILE A 193 26.56 -21.23 -19.62
N THR A 194 27.81 -21.67 -19.51
CA THR A 194 28.46 -21.98 -18.24
C THR A 194 29.53 -20.92 -17.97
N VAL A 195 29.59 -20.41 -16.75
CA VAL A 195 30.52 -19.34 -16.36
C VAL A 195 31.74 -19.96 -15.67
N ASP A 196 32.91 -19.82 -16.29
CA ASP A 196 34.16 -20.42 -15.78
C ASP A 196 34.67 -19.73 -14.50
N ASN A 197 34.49 -18.40 -14.38
CA ASN A 197 34.95 -17.60 -13.23
C ASN A 197 33.76 -16.86 -12.59
N PRO A 198 32.85 -17.57 -11.90
CA PRO A 198 31.60 -16.99 -11.39
C PRO A 198 31.82 -15.88 -10.33
N GLU A 199 32.97 -15.87 -9.65
CA GLU A 199 33.35 -14.80 -8.72
C GLU A 199 33.55 -13.43 -9.38
N ASN A 200 33.71 -13.39 -10.70
CA ASN A 200 33.82 -12.15 -11.47
C ASN A 200 32.46 -11.61 -11.92
N TYR A 201 31.38 -12.39 -11.77
CA TYR A 201 30.04 -12.03 -12.21
C TYR A 201 29.08 -12.09 -11.02
N THR A 202 28.95 -10.98 -10.29
CA THR A 202 28.22 -10.95 -9.03
C THR A 202 27.09 -9.94 -9.00
N VAL A 203 26.06 -10.26 -8.21
CA VAL A 203 24.94 -9.38 -7.89
C VAL A 203 24.75 -9.37 -6.38
N THR A 204 24.62 -8.19 -5.79
CA THR A 204 24.26 -8.00 -4.39
C THR A 204 23.06 -7.07 -4.31
N PHE A 205 21.93 -7.60 -3.84
CA PHE A 205 20.74 -6.81 -3.54
C PHE A 205 20.90 -6.20 -2.15
N LEU A 206 20.89 -4.87 -2.06
CA LEU A 206 21.10 -4.11 -0.83
C LEU A 206 19.76 -3.73 -0.18
N PRO A 207 19.66 -3.61 1.16
CA PRO A 207 18.40 -3.35 1.85
C PRO A 207 17.66 -2.05 1.46
N ASP A 208 18.32 -1.12 0.77
CA ASP A 208 17.79 0.18 0.35
C ASP A 208 17.32 0.19 -1.12
N ASN A 209 16.88 -0.96 -1.64
CA ASN A 209 16.46 -1.16 -3.04
C ASN A 209 17.56 -0.83 -4.07
N GLN A 210 18.83 -0.82 -3.64
CA GLN A 210 19.98 -0.67 -4.54
C GLN A 210 20.57 -2.03 -4.91
N VAL A 211 21.12 -2.13 -6.12
CA VAL A 211 21.86 -3.31 -6.55
C VAL A 211 23.30 -2.93 -6.86
N SER A 212 24.23 -3.75 -6.37
CA SER A 212 25.65 -3.67 -6.69
C SER A 212 26.04 -4.86 -7.54
N ILE A 213 26.60 -4.61 -8.72
CA ILE A 213 26.88 -5.63 -9.72
C ILE A 213 28.36 -5.53 -10.11
N GLN A 214 29.00 -6.69 -10.15
CA GLN A 214 30.30 -6.85 -10.81
C GLN A 214 30.09 -7.65 -12.09
N ALA A 215 30.40 -7.05 -13.23
CA ALA A 215 30.37 -7.67 -14.55
C ALA A 215 31.82 -7.80 -15.05
N ASP A 216 32.47 -8.88 -14.63
CA ASP A 216 33.91 -9.10 -14.77
C ASP A 216 34.76 -7.99 -14.12
N CYS A 217 35.40 -7.18 -14.95
CA CYS A 217 36.17 -6.01 -14.51
C CYS A 217 35.31 -4.75 -14.32
N ASN A 218 34.07 -4.76 -14.81
CA ASN A 218 33.17 -3.62 -14.78
C ASN A 218 32.33 -3.61 -13.50
N GLN A 219 32.18 -2.44 -12.88
CA GLN A 219 31.28 -2.21 -11.75
C GLN A 219 30.04 -1.47 -12.23
N VAL A 220 28.87 -1.97 -11.84
CA VAL A 220 27.57 -1.39 -12.20
C VAL A 220 26.75 -1.22 -10.94
N GLY A 221 26.29 0.01 -10.72
CA GLY A 221 25.25 0.28 -9.71
C GLY A 221 23.88 0.27 -10.36
N GLY A 222 22.83 0.16 -9.56
CA GLY A 222 21.46 0.25 -10.05
C GLY A 222 20.46 0.23 -8.91
N SER A 223 19.19 0.06 -9.26
CA SER A 223 18.12 -0.23 -8.31
C SER A 223 17.41 -1.53 -8.68
N TYR A 224 16.67 -2.07 -7.72
CA TYR A 224 15.78 -3.20 -7.96
C TYR A 224 14.45 -2.99 -7.24
N THR A 225 13.41 -3.68 -7.70
CA THR A 225 12.11 -3.71 -7.04
C THR A 225 11.64 -5.13 -6.84
N LEU A 226 11.05 -5.42 -5.69
CA LEU A 226 10.48 -6.71 -5.33
C LEU A 226 9.00 -6.57 -4.97
N ASP A 227 8.18 -7.41 -5.59
CA ASP A 227 6.76 -7.57 -5.27
C ASP A 227 6.42 -9.07 -5.29
N GLY A 228 6.41 -9.68 -4.10
CA GLY A 228 6.39 -11.13 -3.94
C GLY A 228 7.56 -11.80 -4.67
N SER A 229 7.27 -12.58 -5.71
CA SER A 229 8.29 -13.24 -6.55
C SER A 229 8.70 -12.44 -7.79
N SER A 230 8.03 -11.32 -8.05
CA SER A 230 8.41 -10.40 -9.13
C SER A 230 9.69 -9.68 -8.75
N LEU A 231 10.68 -9.70 -9.64
CA LEU A 231 11.96 -9.02 -9.48
C LEU A 231 12.27 -8.26 -10.75
N THR A 232 12.46 -6.95 -10.63
CA THR A 232 12.90 -6.08 -11.73
C THR A 232 14.21 -5.43 -11.34
N ILE A 233 15.17 -5.39 -12.26
CA ILE A 233 16.48 -4.76 -12.04
C ILE A 233 16.66 -3.61 -13.04
N GLN A 234 16.89 -2.42 -12.52
CA GLN A 234 17.21 -1.23 -13.31
C GLN A 234 18.71 -0.99 -13.25
N LEU A 235 19.41 -1.29 -14.35
CA LEU A 235 20.84 -1.00 -14.46
C LEU A 235 21.08 0.50 -14.51
N GLY A 236 22.01 0.97 -13.68
CA GLY A 236 22.50 2.34 -13.63
C GLY A 236 23.85 2.50 -14.34
N PRO A 237 24.64 3.51 -13.95
CA PRO A 237 25.95 3.77 -14.53
C PRO A 237 26.89 2.56 -14.39
N SER A 238 27.59 2.26 -15.49
CA SER A 238 28.61 1.21 -15.57
C SER A 238 29.98 1.83 -15.85
N THR A 239 31.03 1.27 -15.24
CA THR A 239 32.40 1.52 -15.72
C THR A 239 32.53 0.87 -17.10
N MET A 240 32.91 1.64 -18.13
CA MET A 240 33.02 1.12 -19.51
C MET A 240 34.44 0.63 -19.81
N ALA A 241 34.96 -0.33 -19.03
CA ALA A 241 36.27 -0.93 -19.29
C ALA A 241 36.16 -2.13 -20.22
N PHE A 242 37.22 -2.41 -20.98
CA PHE A 242 37.34 -3.61 -21.79
C PHE A 242 37.90 -4.75 -20.92
N CYS A 243 37.07 -5.76 -20.63
CA CYS A 243 37.45 -6.88 -19.76
C CYS A 243 38.13 -8.05 -20.49
N GLY A 244 38.22 -8.00 -21.83
CA GLY A 244 38.81 -9.05 -22.66
C GLY A 244 37.78 -9.67 -23.61
N GLU A 245 38.27 -10.42 -24.60
CA GLU A 245 37.40 -11.03 -25.63
C GLU A 245 36.56 -12.21 -25.11
N GLU A 246 37.01 -12.86 -24.04
CA GLU A 246 36.32 -13.99 -23.39
C GLU A 246 35.34 -13.52 -22.29
N SER A 247 35.23 -12.20 -22.06
CA SER A 247 34.34 -11.64 -21.05
C SER A 247 32.87 -11.86 -21.43
N LEU A 248 32.07 -12.21 -20.43
CA LEU A 248 30.61 -12.33 -20.53
C LEU A 248 29.90 -11.07 -19.98
N ASP A 249 30.62 -9.99 -19.69
CA ASP A 249 30.09 -8.77 -19.05
C ASP A 249 28.85 -8.22 -19.76
N GLN A 250 28.86 -8.11 -21.08
CA GLN A 250 27.71 -7.60 -21.83
C GLN A 250 26.50 -8.53 -21.75
N GLN A 251 26.72 -9.84 -21.96
CA GLN A 251 25.65 -10.86 -21.88
C GLN A 251 25.07 -10.94 -20.46
N PHE A 252 25.91 -10.74 -19.45
CA PHE A 252 25.52 -10.74 -18.05
C PHE A 252 24.58 -9.57 -17.74
N LEU A 253 25.00 -8.36 -18.10
CA LEU A 253 24.21 -7.14 -17.88
C LEU A 253 22.91 -7.16 -18.69
N GLU A 254 22.95 -7.62 -19.94
CA GLU A 254 21.77 -7.79 -20.76
C GLU A 254 20.72 -8.68 -20.07
N LYS A 255 21.14 -9.86 -19.59
CA LYS A 255 20.24 -10.79 -18.88
C LYS A 255 19.67 -10.20 -17.59
N LEU A 256 20.48 -9.47 -16.81
CA LEU A 256 19.98 -8.77 -15.62
C LEU A 256 18.85 -7.78 -15.97
N GLY A 257 18.94 -7.12 -17.11
CA GLY A 257 17.89 -6.22 -17.61
C GLY A 257 16.58 -6.92 -18.02
N PHE A 258 16.60 -8.24 -18.21
CA PHE A 258 15.44 -9.05 -18.60
C PHE A 258 14.84 -9.87 -17.45
N VAL A 259 15.35 -9.74 -16.23
CA VAL A 259 14.78 -10.45 -15.07
C VAL A 259 13.35 -9.98 -14.83
N ALA A 260 12.45 -10.93 -14.66
CA ALA A 260 11.04 -10.68 -14.37
C ALA A 260 10.61 -11.29 -13.04
N THR A 261 11.11 -12.48 -12.70
CA THR A 261 10.80 -13.16 -11.43
C THR A 261 12.03 -13.88 -10.90
N TYR A 262 11.98 -14.32 -9.65
CA TYR A 262 12.98 -15.21 -9.08
C TYR A 262 12.34 -16.32 -8.24
N VAL A 263 13.12 -17.37 -8.00
CA VAL A 263 12.77 -18.44 -7.06
C VAL A 263 14.04 -18.96 -6.37
N MET A 264 13.88 -19.42 -5.13
CA MET A 264 14.93 -20.12 -4.41
C MET A 264 14.82 -21.62 -4.63
N ASP A 265 15.86 -22.24 -5.20
CA ASP A 265 16.01 -23.70 -5.30
C ASP A 265 17.04 -24.16 -4.26
N GLY A 266 16.55 -24.50 -3.06
CA GLY A 266 17.39 -24.76 -1.90
C GLY A 266 18.19 -23.52 -1.51
N ASP A 267 19.51 -23.57 -1.68
CA ASP A 267 20.43 -22.46 -1.40
C ASP A 267 20.72 -21.56 -2.62
N ASN A 268 20.21 -21.93 -3.80
CA ASN A 268 20.51 -21.30 -5.07
C ASN A 268 19.39 -20.34 -5.48
N LEU A 269 19.78 -19.20 -6.04
CA LEU A 269 18.85 -18.26 -6.64
C LEU A 269 18.66 -18.59 -8.12
N VAL A 270 17.42 -18.69 -8.58
CA VAL A 270 17.09 -18.80 -10.00
C VAL A 270 16.36 -17.52 -10.41
N MET A 271 16.93 -16.78 -11.35
CA MET A 271 16.30 -15.58 -11.92
C MET A 271 15.70 -15.93 -13.28
N ASN A 272 14.39 -15.77 -13.39
CA ASN A 272 13.65 -16.08 -14.60
C ASN A 272 13.58 -14.84 -15.49
N LEU A 273 14.01 -15.00 -16.73
CA LEU A 273 13.99 -13.95 -17.73
C LEU A 273 12.65 -13.94 -18.45
N GLN A 274 12.15 -12.75 -18.78
CA GLN A 274 11.07 -12.61 -19.77
C GLN A 274 11.61 -12.97 -21.16
N ALA A 275 10.86 -13.78 -21.91
CA ALA A 275 11.15 -13.98 -23.33
C ALA A 275 10.75 -12.72 -24.10
N ASP A 276 11.60 -12.27 -25.03
CA ASP A 276 11.19 -11.26 -26.02
C ASP A 276 9.96 -11.80 -26.77
N ALA A 277 8.87 -11.04 -26.74
CA ALA A 277 7.62 -11.34 -27.43
C ALA A 277 7.72 -11.05 -28.94
#